data_AF-A0A6G2D749-F1
#
_entry.id   AF-A0A6G2D749-F1
#
_cell.length_a   1.000
_cell.length_b   1.000
_cell.length_c   1.000
_cell.angle_alpha   90.00
_cell.angle_beta   90.00
_cell.angle_gamma   90.00
#
_symmetry.space_group_name_H-M   'P 1'
#
loop_
_entity.id
_entity.type
_entity.pdbx_description
1 polymer ?
#
loop_
_entity_poly.entity_id
_entity_poly.type
_entity_poly.pdbx_seq_one_letter_code
_entity_poly.pdbx_strand_id
1 'polypeptide(L)' 'HKEHQTEQALLIVQQGLEKNPFETRLLLLASQLSYELHQPEQAEAYLLQAQEDAEDQEEILLRLATMYQEQERYEDILA' A
#
# COMPACT_ATOMS: atom_id res chain seq x y z
N HIS A 1 6.41 20.69 2.56
CA HIS A 1 7.34 20.56 1.41
C HIS A 1 7.48 19.10 1.02
N LYS A 2 7.95 18.20 1.91
CA LYS A 2 8.03 16.76 1.64
C LYS A 2 6.65 16.11 1.42
N GLU A 3 5.70 16.32 2.33
CA GLU A 3 4.33 15.77 2.20
C GLU A 3 3.66 16.17 0.88
N HIS A 4 3.77 17.44 0.48
CA HIS A 4 3.23 17.90 -0.80
C HIS A 4 3.85 17.19 -2.02
N GLN A 5 5.13 16.83 -1.95
CA GLN A 5 5.77 16.03 -3.00
C GLN A 5 5.27 14.57 -2.97
N THR A 6 5.03 14.02 -1.78
CA THR A 6 4.43 12.69 -1.59
C THR A 6 2.99 12.65 -2.14
N GLU A 7 2.17 13.68 -1.91
CA GLU A 7 0.83 13.81 -2.49
C GLU A 7 0.86 13.84 -4.02
N GLN A 8 1.77 14.63 -4.60
CA GLN A 8 1.93 14.69 -6.06
C GLN A 8 2.42 13.35 -6.63
N ALA A 9 3.33 12.67 -5.94
CA ALA A 9 3.80 11.35 -6.33
C ALA A 9 2.64 10.34 -6.30
N LEU A 10 1.81 10.36 -5.24
CA LEU A 10 0.65 9.49 -5.12
C LEU A 10 -0.34 9.71 -6.27
N LEU A 11 -0.59 10.97 -6.64
CA LEU A 11 -1.45 11.31 -7.78
C LEU A 11 -0.93 10.72 -9.09
N ILE A 12 0.37 10.81 -9.36
CA ILE A 12 0.99 10.25 -10.58
C ILE A 12 0.86 8.72 -10.59
N VAL A 13 1.08 8.07 -9.44
CA VAL A 13 0.94 6.62 -9.30
C VAL A 13 -0.50 6.18 -9.54
N GLN A 14 -1.47 6.91 -8.98
CA GLN A 14 -2.91 6.66 -9.21
C GLN A 14 -3.28 6.79 -10.69
N GLN A 15 -2.77 7.79 -11.40
CA GLN A 15 -2.96 7.91 -12.85
C GLN A 15 -2.37 6.73 -13.63
N GLY A 16 -1.24 6.17 -13.16
CA GLY A 16 -0.67 4.95 -13.71
C GLY A 16 -1.57 3.73 -13.47
N LEU A 17 -2.12 3.60 -12.26
CA LEU A 17 -3.05 2.54 -11.88
C LEU A 17 -4.39 2.62 -12.66
N GLU A 18 -4.86 3.81 -13.02
CA GLU A 18 -6.02 3.94 -13.93
C GLU A 18 -5.79 3.28 -15.30
N LYS A 19 -4.52 3.16 -15.73
CA LYS A 19 -4.15 2.51 -17.00
C LYS A 19 -3.81 1.04 -16.82
N ASN A 20 -3.22 0.68 -15.68
CA ASN A 20 -2.91 -0.70 -15.32
C ASN A 20 -3.26 -0.96 -13.84
N PRO A 21 -4.53 -1.33 -13.54
CA PRO A 21 -5.02 -1.45 -12.16
C PRO A 21 -4.33 -2.52 -11.33
N PHE A 22 -3.68 -3.48 -11.99
CA PHE A 22 -3.09 -4.67 -11.39
C PHE A 22 -1.55 -4.63 -11.41
N GLU A 23 -0.94 -3.49 -11.74
CA GLU A 23 0.52 -3.35 -11.69
C GLU A 23 0.98 -3.36 -10.22
N THR A 24 1.40 -4.53 -9.74
CA THR A 24 1.83 -4.76 -8.35
C THR A 24 2.83 -3.72 -7.86
N ARG A 25 3.79 -3.30 -8.70
CA ARG A 25 4.78 -2.27 -8.33
C ARG A 25 4.15 -0.89 -8.09
N LEU A 26 3.16 -0.51 -8.87
CA LEU A 26 2.45 0.75 -8.67
C LEU A 26 1.57 0.68 -7.41
N LEU A 27 0.96 -0.48 -7.13
CA LEU A 27 0.20 -0.71 -5.89
C LEU A 27 1.10 -0.63 -4.65
N LEU A 28 2.27 -1.28 -4.67
CA LEU A 28 3.25 -1.21 -3.58
C LEU A 28 3.73 0.23 -3.33
N LEU A 29 4.00 0.98 -4.40
CA LEU A 29 4.40 2.39 -4.28
C LEU A 29 3.26 3.26 -3.76
N ALA A 30 2.03 3.04 -4.23
CA ALA A 30 0.85 3.75 -3.72
C ALA A 30 0.66 3.50 -2.23
N SER A 31 0.81 2.24 -1.79
CA SER A 31 0.76 1.88 -0.38
C SER A 31 1.77 2.65 0.46
N GLN A 32 3.03 2.66 0.04
CA GLN A 32 4.09 3.38 0.75
C GLN A 32 3.79 4.88 0.86
N LEU A 33 3.37 5.51 -0.24
CA LEU A 33 3.08 6.94 -0.27
C LEU A 33 1.87 7.29 0.62
N SER A 34 0.81 6.48 0.59
CA SER A 34 -0.35 6.65 1.48
C SER A 34 0.04 6.51 2.96
N TYR A 35 0.90 5.55 3.29
CA TYR A 35 1.40 5.39 4.65
C TYR A 35 2.23 6.60 5.10
N GLU A 36 3.13 7.11 4.24
CA GLU A 36 3.90 8.34 4.49
C GLU A 36 3.00 9.59 4.67
N LEU A 37 1.81 9.59 4.07
CA LEU A 37 0.79 10.63 4.21
C LEU A 37 -0.16 10.41 5.38
N HIS A 38 0.16 9.49 6.30
CA HIS A 38 -0.65 9.15 7.46
C HIS A 38 -2.06 8.64 7.09
N GLN A 39 -2.16 7.89 5.98
CA GLN A 39 -3.40 7.27 5.49
C GLN A 39 -3.26 5.73 5.50
N PRO A 40 -3.19 5.11 6.68
CA PRO A 40 -2.91 3.68 6.80
C PRO A 40 -3.99 2.80 6.16
N GLU A 41 -5.27 3.20 6.20
CA GLU A 41 -6.36 2.43 5.58
C GLU A 41 -6.23 2.41 4.05
N GLN A 42 -5.77 3.52 3.45
CA GLN A 42 -5.50 3.56 2.02
C GLN A 42 -4.25 2.74 1.67
N ALA A 43 -3.23 2.80 2.54
CA ALA A 43 -2.02 2.01 2.36
C ALA A 43 -2.30 0.50 2.40
N GLU A 44 -3.15 0.07 3.34
CA GLU A 44 -3.63 -1.31 3.47
C GLU A 44 -4.41 -1.75 2.23
N ALA A 45 -5.35 -0.93 1.76
CA ALA A 45 -6.16 -1.26 0.58
C ALA A 45 -5.28 -1.54 -0.66
N TYR A 46 -4.22 -0.76 -0.86
CA TYR A 46 -3.27 -1.02 -1.94
C TYR A 46 -2.45 -2.29 -1.74
N LEU A 47 -2.07 -2.66 -0.52
CA LEU A 47 -1.37 -3.91 -0.22
C LEU A 47 -2.27 -5.13 -0.47
N LEU A 48 -3.52 -5.07 -0.03
CA LEU A 48 -4.51 -6.12 -0.26
C LEU A 48 -4.76 -6.30 -1.76
N GLN A 49 -4.91 -5.20 -2.50
CA GLN A 49 -5.03 -5.26 -3.96
C GLN A 49 -3.78 -5.83 -4.63
N ALA A 50 -2.57 -5.48 -4.16
CA ALA A 50 -1.32 -6.03 -4.67
C ALA A 50 -1.21 -7.54 -4.41
N GLN A 51 -1.73 -8.01 -3.28
CA GLN A 51 -1.68 -9.41 -2.87
C GLN A 51 -2.45 -10.33 -3.83
N GLU A 52 -3.55 -9.85 -4.43
CA GLU A 52 -4.41 -10.64 -5.31
C GLU A 52 -3.65 -11.18 -6.54
N ASP A 53 -2.70 -10.42 -7.08
CA ASP A 53 -1.97 -10.75 -8.31
C ASP A 53 -0.47 -11.05 -8.12
N ALA A 54 0.06 -10.89 -6.91
CA ALA A 54 1.48 -11.07 -6.64
C ALA A 54 1.89 -12.56 -6.61
N GLU A 55 2.88 -12.92 -7.44
CA GLU A 55 3.50 -14.27 -7.40
C GLU A 55 4.28 -14.50 -6.09
N ASP A 56 4.89 -13.44 -5.55
CA ASP A 56 5.58 -13.43 -4.27
C ASP A 56 4.91 -12.44 -3.32
N GLN A 57 4.37 -12.98 -2.23
CA GLN A 57 3.60 -12.22 -1.24
C GLN A 57 4.40 -11.88 0.02
N GLU A 58 5.66 -12.32 0.15
CA GLU A 58 6.44 -12.17 1.39
C GLU A 58 6.55 -10.68 1.79
N GLU A 59 6.90 -9.81 0.84
CA GLU A 59 7.00 -8.37 1.09
C GLU A 59 5.64 -7.77 1.51
N ILE A 60 4.55 -8.17 0.84
CA ILE A 60 3.21 -7.63 1.09
C ILE A 60 2.73 -8.03 2.49
N LEU A 61 2.89 -9.30 2.83
CA LEU A 61 2.52 -9.84 4.14
C LEU A 61 3.33 -9.20 5.27
N LEU A 62 4.63 -8.97 5.08
CA LEU A 62 5.46 -8.29 6.08
C LEU A 62 5.00 -6.84 6.33
N ARG A 63 4.65 -6.12 5.28
CA ARG A 63 4.13 -4.74 5.37
C ARG A 63 2.77 -4.70 6.06
N LEU A 64 1.85 -5.59 5.70
CA LEU A 64 0.55 -5.73 6.36
C LEU A 64 0.69 -6.09 7.84
N ALA A 65 1.51 -7.09 8.17
CA ALA A 65 1.75 -7.50 9.55
C ALA A 65 2.31 -6.36 10.41
N THR A 66 3.26 -5.59 9.86
CA THR A 66 3.82 -4.40 10.53
C THR A 66 2.73 -3.36 10.80
N MET A 67 1.90 -3.07 9.79
CA MET A 67 0.83 -2.09 9.89
C MET A 67 -0.24 -2.51 10.90
N TYR A 68 -0.63 -3.79 10.91
CA TYR A 68 -1.58 -4.34 11.88
C TYR A 68 -1.02 -4.35 13.30
N GLN A 69 0.26 -4.66 13.46
CA GLN A 69 0.93 -4.60 14.75
C GLN A 69 0.93 -3.17 15.31
N GLU A 70 1.22 -2.16 14.48
CA GLU A 70 1.20 -0.75 14.88
C GLU A 70 -0.21 -0.25 15.28
N GLN A 71 -1.26 -0.83 14.68
CA GLN A 71 -2.66 -0.51 14.97
C GLN A 71 -3.29 -1.40 16.05
N GLU A 72 -2.52 -2.29 16.67
CA GLU A 72 -3.01 -3.30 17.63
C GLU A 72 -4.11 -4.24 17.05
N ARG A 73 -4.14 -4.40 15.73
CA ARG A 73 -5.08 -5.27 14.98
C ARG A 73 -4.53 -6.69 14.83
N TYR A 74 -4.24 -7.35 15.96
CA TYR A 74 -3.57 -8.66 15.95
C TYR A 74 -4.36 -9.78 15.27
N GLU A 75 -5.68 -9.69 15.27
CA GLU A 75 -6.55 -10.69 14.62
C GLU A 75 -6.33 -10.74 13.10
N ASP A 76 -6.01 -9.59 12.48
CA ASP A 76 -5.79 -9.49 11.04
C ASP A 76 -4.40 -9.99 10.61
N ILE A 77 -3.47 -10.22 11.56
CA ILE A 77 -2.15 -10.82 11.31
C ILE A 77 -2.24 -12.33 11.10
N LEU A 78 -3.25 -12.98 11.71
CA LEU A 78 -3.39 -14.44 11.74
C LEU A 78 -4.36 -15.00 10.69
N ALA A 79 -5.04 -14.14 9.93
CA ALA A 79 -6.01 -14.49 8.91
C ALA A 79 -5.36 -15.02 7.63
#